data_AF-A0A950I656-F1
#
_entry.id   AF-A0A950I656-F1
#
_cell.length_a   1.000
_cell.length_b   1.000
_cell.length_c   1.000
_cell.angle_alpha   90.00
_cell.angle_beta   90.00
_cell.angle_gamma   90.00
#
_symmetry.space_group_name_H-M   'P 1'
#
loop_
_entity.id
_entity.type
_entity.pdbx_description
1 polymer ?
#
loop_
_entity_poly.entity_id
_entity_poly.type
_entity_poly.pdbx_seq_one_letter_code
_entity_poly.pdbx_strand_id
1 'polypeptide(L)'
;AVCLGDSAHATSPQLGQGANLALVDAWTLAQCLAQQSDLPAALAQYSRKRKAHLRYYQTASRVLTPLFQSHSRIGSGLRDLGLGLACRLPYVRGQMGLTLSGTKTGWLIGKLPLGEFGKEE
;
A
#
# COMPACT_ATOMS: atom_id res chain seq x y z
N ALA A 1 13.95 5.15 17.14
CA ALA A 1 13.71 5.98 15.95
C ALA A 1 12.70 5.29 15.04
N VAL A 2 11.87 6.06 14.33
CA VAL A 2 10.91 5.56 13.33
C VAL A 2 11.26 6.19 11.98
N CYS A 3 11.30 5.38 10.93
CA CYS A 3 11.51 5.86 9.55
C CYS A 3 10.15 6.00 8.85
N LEU A 4 10.05 6.96 7.93
CA LEU A 4 8.84 7.29 7.17
C LEU A 4 9.18 7.41 5.68
N GLY A 5 8.19 7.26 4.80
CA GLY A 5 8.37 7.50 3.37
C GLY A 5 9.30 6.49 2.70
N ASP A 6 10.05 6.92 1.70
CA ASP A 6 10.90 6.03 0.90
C ASP A 6 12.04 5.40 1.74
N SER A 7 12.48 6.12 2.78
CA SER A 7 13.44 5.65 3.80
C SER A 7 12.95 4.42 4.58
N ALA A 8 11.63 4.21 4.65
CA ALA A 8 11.02 3.09 5.35
C ALA A 8 10.44 2.03 4.41
N HIS A 9 10.13 2.41 3.17
CA HIS A 9 9.37 1.56 2.24
C HIS A 9 9.86 1.63 0.80
N ALA A 10 11.18 1.63 0.57
CA ALA A 10 11.77 1.50 -0.77
C ALA A 10 11.04 0.39 -1.55
N THR A 11 10.10 0.82 -2.38
CA THR A 11 9.15 -0.03 -3.08
C THR A 11 9.40 0.15 -4.55
N SER A 12 9.39 -0.95 -5.29
CA SER A 12 9.66 -0.92 -6.72
C SER A 12 8.65 0.02 -7.41
N PRO A 13 9.09 0.90 -8.33
CA PRO A 13 8.28 2.01 -8.85
C PRO A 13 7.05 1.58 -9.66
N GLN A 14 6.89 0.27 -9.94
CA GLN A 14 5.81 -0.31 -10.75
C GLN A 14 4.39 0.11 -10.34
N LEU A 15 4.16 0.50 -9.08
CA LEU A 15 2.84 0.91 -8.61
C LEU A 15 2.66 2.44 -8.53
N GLY A 16 3.74 3.23 -8.58
CA GLY A 16 3.68 4.69 -8.40
C GLY A 16 3.18 5.18 -7.04
N GLN A 17 3.13 4.31 -6.02
CA GLN A 17 2.48 4.62 -4.73
C GLN A 17 3.40 5.24 -3.67
N GLY A 18 4.69 5.43 -3.95
CA GLY A 18 5.65 5.93 -2.95
C GLY A 18 5.25 7.27 -2.33
N ALA A 19 4.82 8.23 -3.16
CA ALA A 19 4.33 9.53 -2.69
C ALA A 19 3.05 9.41 -1.85
N ASN A 20 2.07 8.60 -2.29
CA ASN A 20 0.83 8.38 -1.55
C ASN A 20 1.11 7.74 -0.17
N LEU A 21 2.00 6.74 -0.12
CA LEU A 21 2.35 6.08 1.13
C LEU A 21 3.02 7.04 2.12
N ALA A 22 3.87 7.93 1.62
CA ALA A 22 4.53 8.98 2.41
C ALA A 22 3.54 10.01 2.95
N LEU A 23 2.57 10.47 2.15
CA LEU A 23 1.51 11.38 2.60
C LEU A 23 0.66 10.77 3.72
N VAL A 24 0.24 9.50 3.54
CA VAL A 24 -0.51 8.80 4.58
C VAL A 24 0.39 8.58 5.82
N ASP A 25 1.72 8.47 5.67
CA ASP A 25 2.65 8.22 6.80
C ASP A 25 2.68 9.48 7.67
N ALA A 26 2.88 10.64 7.04
CA ALA A 26 2.89 11.93 7.70
C ALA A 26 1.57 12.20 8.44
N TRP A 27 0.43 11.95 7.80
CA TRP A 27 -0.88 12.14 8.42
C TRP A 27 -1.11 11.19 9.61
N THR A 28 -0.81 9.90 9.44
CA THR A 28 -0.99 8.92 10.54
C THR A 28 -0.10 9.25 11.73
N LEU A 29 1.12 9.71 11.46
CA LEU A 29 2.04 10.14 12.51
C LEU A 29 1.52 11.39 13.25
N ALA A 30 1.04 12.39 12.51
CA ALA A 30 0.46 13.61 13.09
C ALA A 30 -0.72 13.28 14.03
N GLN A 31 -1.64 12.42 13.59
CA GLN A 31 -2.73 11.94 14.42
C GLN A 31 -2.27 11.18 15.67
N CYS A 32 -1.27 10.30 15.55
CA CYS A 32 -0.74 9.57 16.71
C CYS A 32 -0.03 10.50 17.70
N LEU A 33 0.64 11.55 17.22
CA LEU A 33 1.25 12.57 18.07
C LEU A 33 0.20 13.47 18.76
N ALA A 34 -0.92 13.77 18.09
CA ALA A 34 -2.02 14.52 18.70
C ALA A 34 -2.78 13.71 19.77
N GLN A 35 -2.89 12.38 19.60
CA GLN A 35 -3.65 11.50 20.49
C GLN A 35 -2.87 10.98 21.70
N GLN A 36 -1.54 11.12 21.73
CA GLN A 36 -0.69 10.57 22.77
C GLN A 36 0.19 11.66 23.37
N SER A 37 0.25 11.71 24.69
CA SER A 37 1.10 12.65 25.43
C SER A 37 2.57 12.21 25.52
N ASP A 38 2.84 10.93 25.29
CA ASP A 38 4.18 10.35 25.30
C ASP A 38 4.65 9.97 23.88
N LEU A 39 5.87 10.40 23.53
CA LEU A 39 6.45 10.20 22.20
C LEU A 39 6.66 8.70 21.87
N PRO A 40 7.28 7.87 22.73
CA PRO A 40 7.32 6.42 22.54
C PRO A 40 5.95 5.78 22.29
N ALA A 41 4.92 6.17 23.06
CA ALA A 41 3.56 5.66 22.86
C ALA A 41 2.98 6.04 21.49
N ALA A 42 3.16 7.30 21.06
CA ALA A 42 2.76 7.78 19.73
C ALA A 42 3.42 6.99 18.60
N LEU A 43 4.73 6.79 18.68
CA LEU A 43 5.52 6.07 17.67
C LEU A 43 5.15 4.59 17.58
N ALA A 44 4.86 3.95 18.72
CA ALA A 44 4.37 2.58 18.77
C ALA A 44 2.97 2.46 18.14
N GLN A 45 2.08 3.41 18.41
CA GLN A 45 0.74 3.44 17.83
C GLN A 45 0.78 3.65 16.31
N TYR A 46 1.61 4.59 15.84
CA TYR A 46 1.88 4.82 14.43
C TYR A 46 2.34 3.54 13.73
N SER A 47 3.35 2.88 14.31
CA SER A 47 3.93 1.65 13.74
C SER A 47 2.87 0.54 13.63
N ARG A 48 1.99 0.40 14.64
CA ARG A 48 0.89 -0.56 14.61
C ARG A 48 -0.13 -0.24 13.51
N LYS A 49 -0.55 1.02 13.37
CA LYS A 49 -1.53 1.45 12.34
C LYS A 49 -0.99 1.23 10.92
N ARG A 50 0.29 1.51 10.67
CA ARG A 50 0.90 1.44 9.33
C ARG A 50 1.35 0.04 8.91
N LYS A 51 1.63 -0.88 9.84
CA LYS A 51 2.25 -2.19 9.55
C LYS A 51 1.51 -3.01 8.49
N ALA A 52 0.18 -3.10 8.57
CA ALA A 52 -0.62 -3.89 7.62
C ALA A 52 -0.61 -3.25 6.22
N HIS A 53 -0.81 -1.93 6.16
CA HIS A 53 -0.81 -1.14 4.93
C HIS A 53 0.52 -1.30 4.17
N LEU A 54 1.63 -1.06 4.87
CA LEU A 54 2.96 -1.12 4.28
C LEU A 54 3.33 -2.53 3.81
N ARG A 55 3.01 -3.55 4.60
CA ARG A 55 3.26 -4.94 4.25
C ARG A 55 2.54 -5.31 2.95
N TYR A 56 1.30 -4.85 2.77
CA TYR A 56 0.55 -5.11 1.53
C TYR A 56 1.30 -4.55 0.29
N TYR A 57 1.67 -3.27 0.30
CA TYR A 57 2.36 -2.66 -0.85
C TYR A 57 3.75 -3.24 -1.09
N GLN A 58 4.49 -3.55 -0.02
CA GLN A 58 5.80 -4.21 -0.14
C GLN A 58 5.69 -5.62 -0.75
N THR A 59 4.73 -6.43 -0.28
CA THR A 59 4.52 -7.78 -0.84
C THR A 59 3.99 -7.70 -2.27
N ALA A 60 3.04 -6.79 -2.55
CA ALA A 60 2.51 -6.60 -3.90
C ALA A 60 3.61 -6.19 -4.88
N SER A 61 4.46 -5.24 -4.48
CA SER A 61 5.63 -4.82 -5.25
C SER A 61 6.57 -6.00 -5.55
N ARG A 62 6.95 -6.79 -4.54
CA ARG A 62 7.82 -7.98 -4.71
C ARG A 62 7.23 -9.07 -5.59
N VAL A 63 5.91 -9.29 -5.55
CA VAL A 63 5.23 -10.29 -6.40
C VAL A 63 5.14 -9.82 -7.84
N LEU A 64 4.95 -8.52 -8.06
CA LEU A 64 4.84 -7.95 -9.41
C LEU A 64 6.21 -7.84 -10.10
N THR A 65 7.30 -7.59 -9.37
CA THR A 65 8.65 -7.48 -9.94
C THR A 65 9.05 -8.66 -10.85
N PRO A 66 8.96 -9.93 -10.44
CA PRO A 66 9.35 -11.06 -11.31
C PRO A 66 8.37 -11.27 -12.48
N LEU A 67 7.09 -10.90 -12.34
CA LEU A 67 6.11 -10.99 -13.44
C LEU A 67 6.43 -10.00 -14.58
N PHE A 68 7.00 -8.84 -14.26
CA PHE A 68 7.39 -7.85 -15.25
C PHE A 68 8.83 -8.00 -15.77
N GLN A 69 9.75 -8.54 -14.96
CA GLN A 69 11.17 -8.70 -15.33
C GLN A 69 11.56 -10.08 -15.89
N SER A 70 10.64 -11.06 -15.97
CA SER A 70 10.98 -12.38 -16.51
C SER A 70 11.21 -12.35 -18.02
N HIS A 71 12.45 -12.55 -18.47
CA HIS A 71 12.88 -12.64 -19.88
C HIS A 71 12.48 -13.98 -20.57
N SER A 72 11.50 -14.71 -20.06
CA SER A 72 11.08 -16.01 -20.62
C SER A 72 9.87 -15.87 -21.55
N ARG A 73 9.97 -16.35 -22.80
CA ARG A 73 8.91 -16.25 -23.82
C ARG A 73 7.62 -17.01 -23.46
N ILE A 74 7.72 -18.03 -22.60
CA ILE A 74 6.58 -18.83 -22.14
C ILE A 74 5.88 -18.15 -20.94
N GLY A 75 6.65 -17.50 -20.06
CA GLY A 75 6.10 -16.74 -18.93
C GLY A 75 5.30 -15.51 -19.36
N SER A 76 5.72 -14.83 -20.44
CA SER A 76 5.00 -13.68 -20.99
C SER A 76 3.61 -14.04 -21.53
N GLY A 77 3.47 -15.18 -22.23
CA GLY A 77 2.17 -15.59 -22.79
C GLY A 77 1.14 -15.96 -21.71
N LEU A 78 1.56 -16.72 -20.69
CA LEU A 78 0.71 -17.05 -19.54
C LEU A 78 0.35 -15.82 -18.72
N ARG A 79 1.29 -14.88 -18.54
CA ARG A 79 1.03 -13.60 -17.88
C ARG A 79 0.01 -12.78 -18.63
N ASP A 80 0.16 -12.63 -19.95
CA ASP A 80 -0.71 -11.77 -20.75
C ASP A 80 -2.13 -12.36 -20.83
N LEU A 81 -2.25 -13.69 -20.92
CA LEU A 81 -3.54 -14.38 -20.85
C LEU A 81 -4.18 -14.27 -19.45
N GLY A 82 -3.38 -14.51 -18.40
CA GLY A 82 -3.82 -14.47 -17.00
C GLY A 82 -4.24 -13.07 -16.56
N LEU A 83 -3.44 -12.04 -16.86
CA LEU A 83 -3.80 -10.63 -16.62
C LEU A 83 -5.01 -10.22 -17.46
N GLY A 84 -5.10 -10.67 -18.71
CA GLY A 84 -6.24 -10.41 -19.59
C GLY A 84 -7.56 -10.96 -19.02
N LEU A 85 -7.55 -12.21 -18.54
CA LEU A 85 -8.69 -12.82 -17.85
C LEU A 85 -8.98 -12.17 -16.51
N ALA A 86 -7.95 -11.90 -15.70
CA ALA A 86 -8.09 -11.25 -14.41
C ALA A 86 -8.72 -9.86 -14.53
N CYS A 87 -8.32 -9.06 -15.53
CA CYS A 87 -8.90 -7.74 -15.79
C CYS A 87 -10.37 -7.80 -16.24
N ARG A 88 -10.87 -8.95 -16.72
CA ARG A 88 -12.29 -9.13 -17.11
C ARG A 88 -13.19 -9.44 -15.91
N LEU A 89 -12.61 -9.82 -14.77
CA LEU A 89 -13.37 -10.07 -13.55
C LEU A 89 -13.66 -8.75 -12.81
N PRO A 90 -14.93 -8.38 -12.59
CA PRO A 90 -15.29 -7.10 -11.95
C PRO A 90 -14.74 -6.97 -10.53
N TYR A 91 -14.64 -8.09 -9.80
CA TYR A 91 -14.02 -8.15 -8.48
C TYR A 91 -12.54 -7.72 -8.52
N VAL A 92 -11.77 -8.25 -9.48
CA VAL A 92 -10.34 -7.93 -9.62
C VAL A 92 -10.14 -6.47 -10.01
N ARG A 93 -10.98 -5.92 -10.90
CA ARG A 93 -10.96 -4.49 -11.24
C ARG A 93 -11.23 -3.61 -10.01
N GLY A 94 -12.19 -4.01 -9.17
CA GLY A 94 -12.47 -3.31 -7.91
C GLY A 94 -11.27 -3.32 -6.95
N GLN A 95 -10.59 -4.46 -6.81
CA GLN A 95 -9.39 -4.56 -5.98
C GLN A 95 -8.22 -3.74 -6.56
N MET A 96 -8.00 -3.77 -7.88
CA MET A 96 -6.99 -2.92 -8.53
C MET A 96 -7.27 -1.43 -8.31
N GLY A 97 -8.52 -1.00 -8.42
CA GLY A 97 -8.91 0.39 -8.15
C GLY A 97 -8.57 0.84 -6.73
N LEU A 98 -8.80 -0.02 -5.73
CA LEU A 98 -8.46 0.27 -4.33
C LEU A 98 -6.94 0.32 -4.09
N THR A 99 -6.18 -0.51 -4.80
CA THR A 99 -4.71 -0.48 -4.78
C THR A 99 -4.17 0.80 -5.43
N LEU A 100 -4.74 1.21 -6.56
CA LEU A 100 -4.33 2.41 -7.28
C LEU A 100 -4.69 3.69 -6.51
N SER A 101 -5.81 3.70 -5.81
CA SER A 101 -6.20 4.82 -4.95
C SER A 101 -5.40 4.92 -3.65
N GLY A 102 -4.49 3.97 -3.37
CA GLY A 102 -3.69 3.99 -2.15
C GLY A 102 -4.45 3.57 -0.88
N THR A 103 -5.69 3.07 -1.01
CA THR A 103 -6.59 2.84 0.14
C THR A 103 -6.58 1.41 0.65
N LYS A 104 -5.98 0.47 -0.07
CA LYS A 104 -6.02 -0.95 0.31
C LYS A 104 -5.02 -1.29 1.40
N THR A 105 -5.49 -1.89 2.50
CA THR A 105 -4.63 -2.27 3.65
C THR A 105 -4.37 -3.77 3.79
N GLY A 106 -5.02 -4.62 2.97
CA GLY A 106 -4.84 -6.07 2.99
C GLY A 106 -5.25 -6.75 1.68
N TRP A 107 -4.80 -7.98 1.47
CA TRP A 107 -5.00 -8.72 0.20
C TRP A 107 -6.47 -9.05 -0.08
N LEU A 108 -7.24 -9.44 0.94
CA LEU A 108 -8.64 -9.86 0.79
C LEU A 108 -9.63 -8.87 1.39
N ILE A 109 -9.34 -8.30 2.57
CA ILE A 109 -10.19 -7.36 3.30
C ILE A 109 -9.29 -6.30 3.94
N GLY A 110 -9.67 -5.03 3.83
CA GLY A 110 -8.95 -3.90 4.41
C GLY A 110 -9.01 -2.67 3.52
N LYS A 111 -9.73 -1.64 3.97
CA LYS A 111 -9.70 -0.29 3.41
C LYS A 111 -9.20 0.65 4.48
N LEU A 112 -8.35 1.58 4.09
CA LEU A 112 -7.98 2.72 4.90
C LEU A 112 -9.26 3.55 5.12
N PRO A 113 -9.59 3.93 6.36
CA PRO A 113 -10.77 4.74 6.64
C PRO A 113 -10.53 6.17 6.12
N LEU A 114 -10.79 6.39 4.82
CA LEU A 114 -10.68 7.70 4.19
C LEU A 114 -11.70 8.72 4.77
N GLY A 115 -12.80 8.24 5.34
CA GLY A 115 -13.84 9.09 5.91
C GLY A 115 -13.42 9.90 7.15
N GLU A 116 -12.23 9.65 7.71
CA GLU A 116 -11.66 10.45 8.79
C GLU A 116 -10.68 11.52 8.29
N PHE A 117 -10.33 11.56 7.00
CA PHE A 117 -9.38 12.54 6.47
C PHE A 117 -9.90 13.99 6.46
N GLY A 118 -11.18 14.22 6.75
CA GLY A 118 -11.80 15.55 6.73
C GLY A 118 -12.89 15.77 7.78
N LYS A 119 -12.85 15.05 8.91
CA LYS A 119 -13.82 15.20 10.01
C LYS A 119 -13.27 15.98 11.22
N GLU A 120 -12.12 16.64 11.08
CA GLU A 120 -11.49 17.46 12.12
C GLU A 120 -11.65 18.97 11.86
N GLU A 121 -12.80 19.39 11.30
CA GLU A 121 -13.30 20.78 11.35
C GLU A 121 -14.55 20.88 12.24
#